data_AF-A0A942RVY1-F1
#
_entry.id   AF-A0A942RVY1-F1
#
_cell.length_a   1.000
_cell.length_b   1.000
_cell.length_c   1.000
_cell.angle_alpha   90.00
_cell.angle_beta   90.00
_cell.angle_gamma   90.00
#
_symmetry.space_group_name_H-M   'P 1'
#
loop_
_entity.id
_entity.type
_entity.pdbx_description
1 polymer ?
#
loop_
_entity_poly.entity_id
_entity_poly.type
_entity_poly.pdbx_seq_one_letter_code
_entity_poly.pdbx_strand_id
1 'polypeptide(L)'
;MKFDSIELQPVYRAIRDFYPNGSDAPALPERDDPAYIQYRESYRGILKSVPQTSGIYLWFAVREALSPEYVYLGESHGNKNGLRGRLDDEFKRIYHGFWATVFNTEKYLDETIRVFGNRERYRPSKSYERHIRNDYQRRGATHIVFGSQIPDNHNLVSIQNDLIQMFENPRGNIKDVRSFPLSQAQLSQEAKTIFDGFKGIIQSSKFASQ
;
A
#
# COMPACT_ATOMS: atom_id res chain seq x y z
N MET A 1 19.24 -7.74 -8.64
CA MET A 1 17.98 -7.30 -8.00
C MET A 1 17.16 -6.59 -9.07
N LYS A 2 15.92 -7.03 -9.33
CA LYS A 2 14.97 -6.32 -10.20
C LYS A 2 13.91 -5.64 -9.33
N PHE A 3 13.35 -4.53 -9.78
CA PHE A 3 12.28 -3.83 -9.10
C PHE A 3 11.18 -3.58 -10.12
N ASP A 4 9.92 -3.67 -9.70
CA ASP A 4 8.76 -3.43 -10.56
C ASP A 4 7.69 -2.62 -9.80
N SER A 5 6.92 -1.82 -10.53
CA SER A 5 5.78 -1.06 -10.02
C SER A 5 4.45 -1.69 -10.42
N ILE A 6 3.50 -1.65 -9.48
CA ILE A 6 2.09 -1.90 -9.74
C ILE A 6 1.43 -0.53 -9.94
N GLU A 7 1.18 -0.16 -11.20
CA GLU A 7 0.52 1.09 -11.54
C GLU A 7 -1.00 0.92 -11.45
N LEU A 8 -1.57 1.44 -10.38
CA LEU A 8 -3.03 1.44 -10.19
C LEU A 8 -3.66 2.78 -10.59
N GLN A 9 -2.88 3.83 -10.86
CA GLN A 9 -3.38 5.16 -11.19
C GLN A 9 -4.39 5.19 -12.33
N PRO A 10 -4.13 4.57 -13.50
CA PRO A 10 -5.04 4.68 -14.63
C PRO A 10 -6.40 4.05 -14.29
N VAL A 11 -6.36 2.95 -13.54
CA VAL A 11 -7.55 2.25 -13.04
C VAL A 11 -8.28 3.13 -12.02
N TYR A 12 -7.57 3.72 -11.05
CA TYR A 12 -8.17 4.64 -10.08
C TYR A 12 -8.77 5.89 -10.73
N ARG A 13 -8.08 6.50 -11.70
CA ARG A 13 -8.57 7.66 -12.45
C ARG A 13 -9.82 7.30 -13.23
N ALA A 14 -9.81 6.21 -13.99
CA ALA A 14 -10.98 5.75 -14.72
C ALA A 14 -12.20 5.53 -13.81
N ILE A 15 -11.99 5.02 -12.61
CA ILE A 15 -13.04 4.77 -11.61
C ILE A 15 -13.52 6.07 -10.97
N ARG A 16 -12.60 6.97 -10.60
CA ARG A 16 -12.95 8.30 -10.10
C ARG A 16 -13.69 9.13 -11.15
N ASP A 17 -13.33 8.98 -12.41
CA ASP A 17 -13.99 9.67 -13.52
C ASP A 17 -15.38 9.05 -13.79
N PHE A 18 -15.56 7.75 -13.50
CA PHE A 18 -16.87 7.09 -13.48
C PHE A 18 -17.75 7.52 -12.29
N TYR A 19 -17.13 7.80 -11.14
CA TYR A 19 -17.77 8.28 -9.91
C TYR A 19 -17.25 9.69 -9.54
N PRO A 20 -17.65 10.75 -10.25
CA PRO A 20 -17.10 12.07 -10.03
C PRO A 20 -17.29 12.53 -8.58
N ASN A 21 -16.31 13.28 -8.07
CA ASN A 21 -16.37 13.96 -6.78
C ASN A 21 -17.70 14.72 -6.67
N GLY A 22 -18.55 14.36 -5.72
CA GLY A 22 -19.90 14.93 -5.57
C GLY A 22 -21.05 13.97 -5.88
N SER A 23 -20.76 12.74 -6.31
CA SER A 23 -21.74 11.65 -6.23
C SER A 23 -22.11 11.40 -4.76
N ASP A 24 -23.40 11.49 -4.44
CA ASP A 24 -23.90 11.22 -3.08
C ASP A 24 -23.51 9.79 -2.70
N ALA A 25 -22.57 9.60 -1.77
CA ALA A 25 -22.20 8.26 -1.28
C ALA A 25 -22.73 7.99 0.15
N PRO A 26 -24.01 7.62 0.32
CA PRO A 26 -24.57 7.13 1.59
C PRO A 26 -24.75 5.60 1.65
N ALA A 27 -24.53 4.84 0.56
CA ALA A 27 -24.65 3.37 0.55
C ALA A 27 -23.29 2.68 0.44
N LEU A 28 -23.12 1.55 1.14
CA LEU A 28 -21.93 0.73 0.95
C LEU A 28 -21.97 0.12 -0.46
N PRO A 29 -20.90 0.27 -1.26
CA PRO A 29 -20.79 -0.38 -2.55
C PRO A 29 -20.81 -1.89 -2.34
N GLU A 30 -21.13 -2.59 -3.42
CA GLU A 30 -21.21 -4.04 -3.44
C GLU A 30 -19.93 -4.65 -4.03
N ARG A 31 -19.58 -5.87 -3.61
CA ARG A 31 -18.34 -6.55 -4.04
C ARG A 31 -18.36 -6.99 -5.51
N ASP A 32 -19.52 -6.92 -6.13
CA ASP A 32 -19.83 -7.15 -7.53
C ASP A 32 -20.00 -5.85 -8.32
N ASP A 33 -19.71 -4.69 -7.72
CA ASP A 33 -19.63 -3.42 -8.43
C ASP A 33 -18.63 -3.56 -9.61
N PRO A 34 -19.03 -3.21 -10.85
CA PRO A 34 -18.20 -3.37 -12.04
C PRO A 34 -16.83 -2.68 -11.96
N ALA A 35 -16.77 -1.49 -11.34
CA ALA A 35 -15.54 -0.75 -11.17
C ALA A 35 -14.59 -1.46 -10.18
N TYR A 36 -15.14 -1.99 -9.07
CA TYR A 36 -14.35 -2.82 -8.16
C TYR A 36 -13.90 -4.15 -8.81
N ILE A 37 -14.75 -4.79 -9.61
CA ILE A 37 -14.37 -6.00 -10.37
C ILE A 37 -13.20 -5.67 -11.31
N GLN A 38 -13.31 -4.60 -12.10
CA GLN A 38 -12.25 -4.19 -13.03
C GLN A 38 -10.93 -3.90 -12.28
N TYR A 39 -11.00 -3.21 -11.15
CA TYR A 39 -9.85 -2.98 -10.28
C TYR A 39 -9.24 -4.29 -9.79
N ARG A 40 -10.06 -5.20 -9.26
CA ARG A 40 -9.64 -6.49 -8.72
C ARG A 40 -9.00 -7.35 -9.79
N GLU A 41 -9.56 -7.42 -10.99
CA GLU A 41 -9.02 -8.23 -12.09
C GLU A 41 -7.72 -7.65 -12.66
N SER A 42 -7.63 -6.32 -12.79
CA SER A 42 -6.37 -5.65 -13.19
C SER A 42 -5.25 -5.98 -12.21
N TYR A 43 -5.55 -5.87 -10.91
CA TYR A 43 -4.61 -6.21 -9.87
C TYR A 43 -4.23 -7.70 -9.85
N ARG A 44 -5.21 -8.61 -9.99
CA ARG A 44 -4.94 -10.07 -10.09
C ARG A 44 -4.01 -10.39 -11.25
N GLY A 45 -4.15 -9.71 -12.38
CA GLY A 45 -3.23 -9.82 -13.51
C GLY A 45 -1.81 -9.46 -13.10
N ILE A 46 -1.64 -8.31 -12.43
CA ILE A 46 -0.34 -7.83 -11.97
C ILE A 46 0.26 -8.75 -10.90
N LEU A 47 -0.53 -9.26 -9.95
CA LEU A 47 -0.08 -10.20 -8.92
C LEU A 47 0.58 -11.45 -9.46
N LYS A 48 0.13 -11.96 -10.61
CA LYS A 48 0.73 -13.13 -11.25
C LYS A 48 2.20 -12.89 -11.61
N SER A 49 2.58 -11.65 -11.89
CA SER A 49 3.97 -11.25 -12.19
C SER A 49 4.85 -11.09 -10.94
N VAL A 50 4.25 -10.88 -9.77
CA VAL A 50 4.99 -10.71 -8.50
C VAL A 50 5.63 -12.06 -8.12
N PRO A 51 6.92 -12.11 -7.74
CA PRO A 51 7.56 -13.34 -7.31
C PRO A 51 7.05 -13.84 -5.95
N GLN A 52 7.02 -15.16 -5.77
CA GLN A 52 6.70 -15.80 -4.49
C GLN A 52 7.97 -16.01 -3.66
N THR A 53 8.65 -14.92 -3.31
CA THR A 53 9.92 -14.95 -2.58
C THR A 53 9.94 -13.97 -1.41
N SER A 54 11.00 -14.03 -0.62
CA SER A 54 11.35 -12.97 0.32
C SER A 54 11.59 -11.63 -0.40
N GLY A 55 11.25 -10.53 0.27
CA GLY A 55 11.56 -9.19 -0.20
C GLY A 55 10.84 -8.08 0.56
N ILE A 56 10.96 -6.86 0.03
CA ILE A 56 10.38 -5.64 0.61
C ILE A 56 9.49 -4.96 -0.43
N TYR A 57 8.41 -4.35 0.04
CA TYR A 57 7.50 -3.55 -0.77
C TYR A 57 7.22 -2.20 -0.12
N LEU A 58 6.96 -1.20 -0.94
CA LEU A 58 6.73 0.19 -0.58
C LEU A 58 5.39 0.66 -1.16
N TRP A 59 4.56 1.22 -0.29
CA TRP A 59 3.36 1.95 -0.65
C TRP A 59 3.71 3.43 -0.70
N PHE A 60 3.31 4.10 -1.77
CA PHE A 60 3.43 5.55 -1.87
C PHE A 60 2.11 6.13 -2.39
N ALA A 61 1.66 7.21 -1.77
CA ALA A 61 0.46 7.90 -2.20
C ALA A 61 0.80 8.75 -3.44
N VAL A 62 -0.08 8.63 -4.43
CA VAL A 62 -0.02 9.42 -5.65
C VAL A 62 -0.99 10.57 -5.49
N ARG A 63 -0.53 11.60 -4.79
CA ARG A 63 -1.19 12.91 -4.80
C ARG A 63 -0.76 13.65 -6.07
N GLU A 64 -1.55 14.63 -6.49
CA GLU A 64 -1.22 15.56 -7.58
C GLU A 64 0.04 16.42 -7.28
N ALA A 65 0.58 16.33 -6.07
CA ALA A 65 1.79 17.02 -5.67
C ALA A 65 3.07 16.38 -6.26
N LEU A 66 4.05 17.24 -6.57
CA LEU A 66 5.33 16.91 -7.20
C LEU A 66 6.23 15.95 -6.39
N SER A 67 5.89 15.60 -5.14
CA SER A 67 6.61 14.65 -4.28
C SER A 67 5.75 13.43 -3.93
N PRO A 68 6.30 12.20 -4.02
CA PRO A 68 5.57 11.00 -3.62
C PRO A 68 5.53 10.95 -2.09
N GLU A 69 4.34 10.85 -1.50
CA GLU A 69 4.19 10.67 -0.05
C GLU A 69 4.38 9.18 0.26
N TYR A 70 5.47 8.80 0.92
CA TYR A 70 5.71 7.41 1.31
C TYR A 70 4.74 7.01 2.43
N VAL A 71 3.99 5.95 2.21
CA VAL A 71 2.89 5.52 3.08
C VAL A 71 3.31 4.39 4.00
N TYR A 72 3.89 3.33 3.46
CA TYR A 72 4.17 2.13 4.22
C TYR A 72 5.25 1.27 3.58
N LEU A 73 6.22 0.81 4.36
CA LEU A 73 7.18 -0.22 3.99
C LEU A 73 6.83 -1.52 4.67
N GLY A 74 6.68 -2.57 3.89
CA GLY A 74 6.48 -3.91 4.39
C GLY A 74 7.51 -4.89 3.85
N GLU A 75 7.65 -5.96 4.57
CA GLU A 75 8.55 -7.06 4.35
C GLU A 75 7.72 -8.34 4.22
N SER A 76 8.22 -9.28 3.43
CA SER A 76 7.66 -10.63 3.37
C SER A 76 8.78 -11.64 3.30
N HIS A 77 8.60 -12.76 3.98
CA HIS A 77 9.51 -13.90 3.94
C HIS A 77 8.94 -14.98 3.02
N GLY A 78 9.79 -15.67 2.25
CA GLY A 78 9.40 -16.72 1.30
C GLY A 78 8.61 -17.86 1.95
N ASN A 79 8.96 -18.22 3.19
CA ASN A 79 8.25 -19.24 3.98
C ASN A 79 6.87 -18.79 4.52
N LYS A 80 6.49 -17.52 4.33
CA LYS A 80 5.20 -16.93 4.74
C LYS A 80 4.40 -16.46 3.51
N ASN A 81 4.30 -17.31 2.49
CA ASN A 81 3.65 -17.03 1.20
C ASN A 81 4.35 -15.98 0.30
N GLY A 82 5.52 -15.47 0.72
CA GLY A 82 6.35 -14.55 -0.06
C GLY A 82 5.66 -13.21 -0.38
N LEU A 83 6.30 -12.41 -1.22
CA LEU A 83 5.79 -11.10 -1.63
C LEU A 83 4.41 -11.20 -2.28
N ARG A 84 4.23 -12.14 -3.22
CA ARG A 84 2.93 -12.35 -3.89
C ARG A 84 1.81 -12.61 -2.89
N GLY A 85 1.99 -13.54 -1.96
CA GLY A 85 0.96 -13.87 -0.97
C GLY A 85 0.68 -12.71 -0.02
N ARG A 86 1.73 -11.99 0.40
CA ARG A 86 1.56 -10.81 1.25
C ARG A 86 0.78 -9.71 0.54
N LEU A 87 1.11 -9.41 -0.71
CA LEU A 87 0.37 -8.44 -1.51
C LEU A 87 -1.07 -8.92 -1.77
N ASP A 88 -1.31 -10.19 -2.07
CA ASP A 88 -2.70 -10.71 -2.21
C ASP A 88 -3.54 -10.49 -0.94
N ASP A 89 -2.97 -10.75 0.24
CA ASP A 89 -3.66 -10.54 1.51
C ASP A 89 -3.91 -9.06 1.83
N GLU A 90 -2.96 -8.18 1.49
CA GLU A 90 -3.21 -6.74 1.62
C GLU A 90 -4.40 -6.33 0.76
N PHE A 91 -4.53 -6.83 -0.47
CA PHE A 91 -5.59 -6.41 -1.39
C PHE A 91 -6.96 -6.98 -1.09
N LYS A 92 -7.04 -8.19 -0.53
CA LYS A 92 -8.31 -8.71 0.03
C LYS A 92 -8.90 -7.76 1.08
N ARG A 93 -8.05 -6.98 1.76
CA ARG A 93 -8.43 -5.99 2.78
C ARG A 93 -8.68 -4.59 2.21
N ILE A 94 -8.26 -4.30 0.97
CA ILE A 94 -8.36 -2.97 0.35
C ILE A 94 -9.77 -2.62 -0.12
N TYR A 95 -10.75 -3.53 -0.14
CA TYR A 95 -12.12 -3.24 -0.63
C TYR A 95 -12.69 -1.90 -0.11
N HIS A 96 -12.69 -1.71 1.21
CA HIS A 96 -13.17 -0.45 1.81
C HIS A 96 -12.18 0.71 1.64
N GLY A 97 -10.88 0.44 1.67
CA GLY A 97 -9.86 1.46 1.42
C GLY A 97 -9.92 2.04 0.00
N PHE A 98 -10.24 1.21 -0.99
CA PHE A 98 -10.44 1.56 -2.39
C PHE A 98 -11.60 2.56 -2.52
N TRP A 99 -12.77 2.24 -1.97
CA TRP A 99 -13.94 3.11 -2.08
C TRP A 99 -13.82 4.38 -1.27
N ALA A 100 -13.23 4.29 -0.09
CA ALA A 100 -12.97 5.47 0.71
C ALA A 100 -12.00 6.44 0.01
N THR A 101 -11.10 5.92 -0.82
CA THR A 101 -10.22 6.73 -1.69
C THR A 101 -10.98 7.39 -2.83
N VAL A 102 -11.89 6.67 -3.48
CA VAL A 102 -12.68 7.19 -4.62
C VAL A 102 -13.64 8.28 -4.15
N PHE A 103 -14.31 8.08 -3.02
CA PHE A 103 -15.34 9.01 -2.54
C PHE A 103 -14.82 10.10 -1.60
N ASN A 104 -13.66 9.90 -0.95
CA ASN A 104 -13.05 10.84 -0.02
C ASN A 104 -14.05 11.44 1.01
N THR A 105 -15.01 10.64 1.50
CA THR A 105 -16.01 11.09 2.46
C THR A 105 -15.86 10.38 3.81
N GLU A 106 -15.83 11.16 4.90
CA GLU A 106 -15.89 10.61 6.27
C GLU A 106 -17.18 9.80 6.50
N LYS A 107 -18.28 10.18 5.83
CA LYS A 107 -19.55 9.46 5.88
C LYS A 107 -19.41 8.00 5.44
N TYR A 108 -18.65 7.73 4.38
CA TYR A 108 -18.40 6.37 3.90
C TYR A 108 -17.62 5.52 4.91
N LEU A 109 -16.61 6.13 5.55
CA LEU A 109 -15.81 5.49 6.58
C LEU A 109 -16.66 5.09 7.79
N ASP A 110 -17.49 6.01 8.27
CA ASP A 110 -18.35 5.77 9.42
C ASP A 110 -19.44 4.74 9.11
N GLU A 111 -20.01 4.74 7.90
CA GLU A 111 -20.95 3.72 7.45
C GLU A 111 -20.30 2.32 7.36
N THR A 112 -19.06 2.25 6.87
CA THR A 112 -18.26 1.01 6.85
C THR A 112 -18.04 0.49 8.28
N ILE A 113 -17.66 1.38 9.20
CA ILE A 113 -17.48 1.02 10.62
C ILE A 113 -18.80 0.57 11.23
N ARG A 114 -19.91 1.26 10.95
CA ARG A 114 -21.25 0.91 11.47
C ARG A 114 -21.69 -0.49 11.05
N VAL A 115 -21.52 -0.84 9.77
CA VAL A 115 -22.00 -2.10 9.21
C VAL A 115 -21.06 -3.27 9.49
N PHE A 116 -19.74 -3.06 9.44
CA PHE A 116 -18.76 -4.14 9.62
C PHE A 116 -18.19 -4.23 11.04
N GLY A 117 -18.15 -3.13 11.79
CA GLY A 117 -17.67 -3.11 13.18
C GLY A 117 -18.57 -3.84 14.17
N ASN A 118 -19.84 -4.07 13.81
CA ASN A 118 -20.84 -4.73 14.65
C ASN A 118 -21.15 -6.19 14.24
N ARG A 119 -20.53 -6.75 13.19
CA ARG A 119 -20.79 -8.15 12.77
C ARG A 119 -20.06 -9.13 13.70
N GLU A 120 -20.82 -9.89 14.48
CA GLU A 120 -20.42 -10.82 15.56
C GLU A 120 -19.21 -11.75 15.31
N ARG A 121 -18.79 -12.01 14.07
CA ARG A 121 -17.58 -12.79 13.77
C ARG A 121 -16.29 -12.10 14.19
N TYR A 122 -16.32 -10.79 14.32
CA TYR A 122 -15.32 -10.01 15.01
C TYR A 122 -16.06 -9.30 16.13
N ARG A 123 -15.99 -9.81 17.37
CA ARG A 123 -16.45 -9.06 18.56
C ARG A 123 -16.06 -7.59 18.40
N PRO A 124 -16.89 -6.60 18.79
CA PRO A 124 -16.66 -5.17 18.61
C PRO A 124 -15.36 -4.79 19.33
N SER A 125 -14.26 -5.04 18.66
CA SER A 125 -12.95 -4.78 19.17
C SER A 125 -12.65 -3.40 18.65
N LYS A 126 -12.29 -2.50 19.57
CA LYS A 126 -11.67 -1.22 19.22
C LYS A 126 -10.51 -1.38 18.22
N SER A 127 -10.02 -2.61 18.01
CA SER A 127 -9.05 -3.01 16.99
C SER A 127 -9.57 -2.97 15.55
N TYR A 128 -10.83 -3.36 15.25
CA TYR A 128 -11.33 -3.39 13.86
C TYR A 128 -11.66 -1.99 13.35
N GLU A 129 -12.36 -1.18 14.15
CA GLU A 129 -12.59 0.23 13.84
C GLU A 129 -11.26 0.96 13.63
N ARG A 130 -10.34 0.84 14.59
CA ARG A 130 -8.99 1.41 14.49
C ARG A 130 -8.27 0.90 13.24
N HIS A 131 -8.41 -0.38 12.89
CA HIS A 131 -7.80 -0.95 11.69
C HIS A 131 -8.35 -0.30 10.41
N ILE A 132 -9.66 -0.16 10.26
CA ILE A 132 -10.28 0.47 9.09
C ILE A 132 -9.96 1.96 9.01
N ARG A 133 -10.00 2.70 10.14
CA ARG A 133 -9.60 4.12 10.17
C ARG A 133 -8.12 4.29 9.81
N ASN A 134 -7.25 3.44 10.33
CA ASN A 134 -5.83 3.45 9.99
C ASN A 134 -5.60 3.08 8.52
N ASP A 135 -6.29 2.07 8.00
CA ASP A 135 -6.18 1.67 6.60
C ASP A 135 -6.72 2.77 5.67
N TYR A 136 -7.79 3.47 6.04
CA TYR A 136 -8.26 4.65 5.31
C TYR A 136 -7.20 5.75 5.26
N GLN A 137 -6.71 6.17 6.43
CA GLN A 137 -5.68 7.21 6.55
C GLN A 137 -4.38 6.82 5.85
N ARG A 138 -4.01 5.53 5.88
CA ARG A 138 -2.79 5.03 5.25
C ARG A 138 -2.96 4.97 3.74
N ARG A 139 -4.01 4.30 3.27
CA ARG A 139 -4.00 3.70 1.92
C ARG A 139 -4.40 4.68 0.83
N GLY A 140 -5.37 5.59 0.99
CA GLY A 140 -5.69 6.60 -0.04
C GLY A 140 -5.54 6.12 -1.52
N ALA A 141 -5.21 7.03 -2.44
CA ALA A 141 -4.77 6.65 -3.78
C ALA A 141 -3.29 6.25 -3.71
N THR A 142 -3.00 4.98 -3.43
CA THR A 142 -1.63 4.47 -3.34
C THR A 142 -1.23 3.62 -4.53
N HIS A 143 0.02 3.77 -4.92
CA HIS A 143 0.75 2.83 -5.76
C HIS A 143 1.59 1.94 -4.87
N ILE A 144 1.88 0.73 -5.38
CA ILE A 144 2.75 -0.22 -4.70
C ILE A 144 3.94 -0.49 -5.61
N VAL A 145 5.13 -0.25 -5.09
CA VAL A 145 6.39 -0.74 -5.66
C VAL A 145 6.84 -1.92 -4.84
N PHE A 146 7.39 -2.95 -5.48
CA PHE A 146 8.01 -4.05 -4.77
C PHE A 146 9.43 -4.30 -5.28
N GLY A 147 10.31 -4.67 -4.36
CA GLY A 147 11.66 -5.15 -4.67
C GLY A 147 11.64 -6.65 -4.84
N SER A 148 12.15 -7.15 -5.98
CA SER A 148 12.29 -8.60 -6.18
C SER A 148 13.35 -9.19 -5.24
N GLN A 149 13.15 -10.44 -4.85
CA GLN A 149 14.12 -11.39 -4.27
C GLN A 149 15.25 -10.75 -3.46
N ILE A 150 14.99 -10.59 -2.16
CA ILE A 150 16.07 -10.49 -1.19
C ILE A 150 16.40 -11.93 -0.76
N PRO A 151 17.66 -12.38 -0.85
CA PRO A 151 18.04 -13.72 -0.44
C PRO A 151 17.72 -13.97 1.05
N ASP A 152 17.29 -15.19 1.39
CA ASP A 152 16.76 -15.53 2.72
C ASP A 152 17.79 -15.42 3.86
N ASN A 153 19.08 -15.38 3.54
CA ASN A 153 20.16 -15.17 4.50
C ASN A 153 20.33 -13.71 4.95
N HIS A 154 19.61 -12.76 4.37
CA HIS A 154 19.63 -11.36 4.81
C HIS A 154 18.61 -11.11 5.93
N ASN A 155 18.96 -10.21 6.86
CA ASN A 155 18.05 -9.78 7.92
C ASN A 155 17.05 -8.75 7.38
N LEU A 156 15.92 -9.23 6.83
CA LEU A 156 14.85 -8.39 6.27
C LEU A 156 14.31 -7.35 7.25
N VAL A 157 14.20 -7.69 8.54
CA VAL A 157 13.69 -6.76 9.56
C VAL A 157 14.66 -5.59 9.75
N SER A 158 15.97 -5.86 9.80
CA SER A 158 16.98 -4.80 9.88
C SER A 158 16.95 -3.90 8.64
N ILE A 159 16.88 -4.50 7.45
CA ILE A 159 16.81 -3.76 6.18
C ILE A 159 15.54 -2.90 6.13
N GLN A 160 14.40 -3.43 6.55
CA GLN A 160 13.13 -2.68 6.62
C GLN A 160 13.24 -1.49 7.57
N ASN A 161 13.80 -1.67 8.76
CA ASN A 161 13.95 -0.58 9.74
C ASN A 161 14.86 0.53 9.19
N ASP A 162 15.96 0.17 8.54
CA ASP A 162 16.84 1.14 7.87
C ASP A 162 16.09 1.89 6.77
N LEU A 163 15.31 1.19 5.94
CA LEU A 163 14.48 1.82 4.92
C LEU A 163 13.40 2.74 5.52
N ILE A 164 12.75 2.34 6.62
CA ILE A 164 11.77 3.19 7.33
C ILE A 164 12.42 4.52 7.72
N GLN A 165 13.66 4.49 8.24
CA GLN A 165 14.40 5.71 8.53
C GLN A 165 14.72 6.49 7.24
N MET A 166 15.27 5.84 6.22
CA MET A 166 15.64 6.50 4.95
C MET A 166 14.46 7.15 4.22
N PHE A 167 13.26 6.60 4.36
CA PHE A 167 12.01 7.15 3.84
C PHE A 167 11.28 8.07 4.82
N GLU A 168 11.98 8.61 5.83
CA GLU A 168 11.49 9.61 6.79
C GLU A 168 10.29 9.14 7.63
N ASN A 169 10.29 7.87 8.03
CA ASN A 169 9.23 7.24 8.81
C ASN A 169 7.85 7.32 8.14
N PRO A 170 7.59 6.52 7.09
CA PRO A 170 6.29 6.48 6.43
C PRO A 170 5.15 6.32 7.45
N ARG A 171 4.07 7.09 7.30
CA ARG A 171 2.98 7.19 8.30
C ARG A 171 2.32 5.87 8.69
N GLY A 172 2.40 4.87 7.81
CA GLY A 172 1.83 3.54 8.01
C GLY A 172 2.72 2.61 8.84
N ASN A 173 4.00 2.93 9.00
CA ASN A 173 4.94 2.19 9.83
C ASN A 173 4.87 2.65 11.29
N ILE A 174 5.28 1.76 12.20
CA ILE A 174 5.62 2.18 13.56
C ILE A 174 6.86 3.08 13.44
N LYS A 175 6.84 4.25 14.09
CA LYS A 175 8.00 5.16 14.08
C LYS A 175 9.20 4.44 14.65
N ASP A 176 10.26 4.40 13.86
CA ASP A 176 11.57 3.98 14.32
C ASP A 176 12.19 5.13 15.12
N VAL A 177 12.41 4.89 16.41
CA VAL A 177 12.86 5.90 17.38
C VAL A 177 14.39 5.99 17.50
N ARG A 178 15.14 5.26 16.66
CA ARG A 178 16.59 5.46 16.55
C ARG A 178 16.88 6.92 16.16
N SER A 179 18.07 7.40 16.51
CA SER A 179 18.52 8.76 16.16
C SER A 179 18.41 9.01 14.66
N PHE A 180 17.71 10.07 14.26
CA PHE A 180 17.52 10.45 12.87
C PHE A 180 18.23 11.77 12.54
N PRO A 181 19.00 11.84 11.43
CA PRO A 181 19.29 10.77 10.49
C PRO A 181 20.31 9.76 11.05
N LEU A 182 20.16 8.48 10.70
CA LEU A 182 21.24 7.51 10.88
C LEU A 182 22.43 7.92 10.02
N SER A 183 23.65 7.78 10.54
CA SER A 183 24.84 7.98 9.73
C SER A 183 24.91 6.96 8.60
N GLN A 184 25.55 7.32 7.48
CA GLN A 184 25.72 6.42 6.34
C GLN A 184 26.42 5.11 6.71
N ALA A 185 27.26 5.09 7.75
CA ALA A 185 27.92 3.88 8.23
C ALA A 185 26.98 2.94 9.00
N GLN A 186 25.86 3.45 9.53
CA GLN A 186 24.87 2.68 10.28
C GLN A 186 23.81 2.02 9.39
N LEU A 187 23.67 2.46 8.14
CA LEU A 187 22.72 1.90 7.19
C LEU A 187 23.33 0.72 6.43
N SER A 188 22.62 -0.40 6.37
CA SER A 188 23.02 -1.54 5.55
C SER A 188 23.16 -1.17 4.06
N GLN A 189 24.14 -1.78 3.38
CA GLN A 189 24.36 -1.52 1.95
C GLN A 189 23.16 -1.98 1.10
N GLU A 190 22.48 -3.03 1.56
CA GLU A 190 21.24 -3.54 0.98
C GLU A 190 20.12 -2.50 1.07
N ALA A 191 19.91 -1.87 2.23
CA ALA A 191 18.90 -0.82 2.38
C ALA A 191 19.17 0.35 1.43
N LYS A 192 20.44 0.77 1.27
CA LYS A 192 20.81 1.82 0.30
C LYS A 192 20.45 1.45 -1.13
N THR A 193 20.83 0.24 -1.53
CA THR A 193 20.56 -0.29 -2.87
C THR A 193 19.05 -0.39 -3.14
N ILE A 194 18.28 -0.83 -2.16
CA ILE A 194 16.81 -0.94 -2.24
C ILE A 194 16.16 0.44 -2.30
N PHE A 195 16.64 1.39 -1.49
CA PHE A 195 16.16 2.76 -1.48
C PHE A 195 16.31 3.44 -2.84
N ASP A 196 17.50 3.35 -3.43
CA ASP A 196 17.78 3.92 -4.76
C ASP A 196 16.92 3.25 -5.85
N GLY A 197 16.74 1.93 -5.78
CA GLY A 197 15.86 1.18 -6.68
C GLY A 197 14.41 1.66 -6.62
N PHE A 198 13.87 1.83 -5.41
CA PHE A 198 12.52 2.37 -5.22
C PHE A 198 12.39 3.81 -5.74
N LYS A 199 13.36 4.69 -5.46
CA LYS A 199 13.33 6.07 -5.99
C LYS A 199 13.34 6.08 -7.51
N GLY A 200 14.17 5.25 -8.14
CA GLY A 200 14.27 5.16 -9.61
C GLY A 200 12.94 4.80 -10.26
N ILE A 201 12.22 3.83 -9.70
CA ILE A 201 10.87 3.48 -10.18
C ILE A 201 9.90 4.62 -10.00
N ILE A 202 9.84 5.20 -8.80
CA ILE A 202 8.86 6.25 -8.50
C ILE A 202 9.10 7.48 -9.39
N GLN A 203 10.35 7.81 -9.68
CA GLN A 203 10.70 8.85 -10.65
C GLN A 203 10.24 8.46 -12.07
N SER A 204 10.50 7.22 -12.51
CA SER A 204 10.08 6.74 -13.83
C SER A 204 8.56 6.76 -14.02
N SER A 205 7.80 6.33 -13.01
CA SER A 205 6.33 6.36 -13.04
C SER A 205 5.76 7.79 -13.09
N LYS A 206 6.46 8.79 -12.56
CA LYS A 206 6.05 10.21 -12.70
C LYS A 206 6.17 10.69 -14.14
N PHE A 207 7.21 10.28 -14.86
CA PHE A 207 7.44 10.69 -16.25
C PHE A 207 6.53 9.95 -17.25
N ALA A 208 6.04 8.75 -16.91
CA ALA A 208 5.05 8.04 -17.71
C ALA A 208 3.62 8.61 -17.58
N SER A 209 3.39 9.47 -16.59
CA SER A 209 2.06 10.03 -16.26
C SER A 209 1.86 11.48 -16.73
N GLN A 210 2.86 12.08 -17.41
CA GLN A 210 2.83 13.40 -18.05
C GLN A 210 2.65 13.23 -19.56
#